data_AF-A0A1M3IJ53-F1
#
_entry.id   AF-A0A1M3IJ53-F1
#
_cell.length_a   1.000
_cell.length_b   1.000
_cell.length_c   1.000
_cell.angle_alpha   90.00
_cell.angle_beta   90.00
_cell.angle_gamma   90.00
#
_symmetry.space_group_name_H-M   'P 1'
#
loop_
_entity.id
_entity.type
_entity.pdbx_description
1 polymer ?
#
loop_
_entity_poly.entity_id
_entity_poly.type
_entity_poly.pdbx_seq_one_letter_code
_entity_poly.pdbx_strand_id
1 'polypeptide(L)'
;MGLAQLPWTKWLHAQNFSAKRQKAMSDVFIKAYGLKNRSISDESVKKIVDTIKRRICISNKIDTATIHIYIYQNPEINAYSLPGGNIMVNTALIAQCSNPEMLAGVIAHEIGHIESGHIKKRMVKEIALSVAMLFGGDNLGIIKTVLKELSSGKFDRTQETEADTKAVQYLMTAGINPLPMADFFDKLQHSHGDTPEILEWLSTHPNSKERAILIRKLSSRRPYPALLSDSSWHYLRKATTNPGF
;
A
#
# COMPACT_ATOMS: atom_id res chain seq x y z
N MET A 1 -25.19 2.63 38.76
CA MET A 1 -23.73 2.48 38.68
C MET A 1 -23.35 2.31 37.23
N GLY A 2 -22.85 3.36 36.59
CA GLY A 2 -22.67 3.42 35.14
C GLY A 2 -21.32 2.88 34.69
N LEU A 3 -21.34 2.01 33.69
CA LEU A 3 -20.16 1.53 32.94
C LEU A 3 -19.51 2.62 32.06
N ALA A 4 -19.97 3.87 32.17
CA ALA A 4 -19.44 5.01 31.42
C ALA A 4 -18.36 5.70 32.26
N GLN A 5 -17.12 5.18 32.19
CA GLN A 5 -15.83 5.89 32.33
C GLN A 5 -14.69 4.89 32.55
N LEU A 6 -14.57 3.89 31.66
CA LEU A 6 -13.34 3.11 31.62
C LEU A 6 -12.23 3.92 30.93
N PRO A 7 -10.98 3.95 31.43
CA PRO A 7 -9.88 4.82 30.96
C PRO A 7 -9.42 4.62 29.50
N TRP A 8 -9.92 3.58 28.83
CA TRP A 8 -9.46 3.19 27.50
C TRP A 8 -9.85 4.20 26.40
N THR A 9 -10.94 4.96 26.56
CA THR A 9 -11.32 6.02 25.59
C THR A 9 -10.34 7.19 25.61
N LYS A 10 -9.82 7.56 26.78
CA LYS A 10 -8.73 8.54 26.91
C LYS A 10 -7.40 8.00 26.38
N TRP A 11 -7.15 6.69 26.51
CA TRP A 11 -5.98 6.03 25.90
C TRP A 11 -6.08 5.98 24.36
N LEU A 12 -7.28 5.77 23.80
CA LEU A 12 -7.54 5.85 22.35
C LEU A 12 -7.43 7.29 21.81
N HIS A 13 -7.81 8.30 22.60
CA HIS A 13 -7.68 9.72 22.21
C HIS A 13 -6.26 10.28 22.36
N ALA A 14 -5.40 9.69 23.20
CA ALA A 14 -4.02 10.13 23.40
C ALA A 14 -3.05 9.75 22.27
N GLN A 15 -3.55 9.21 21.15
CA GLN A 15 -2.75 8.57 20.11
C GLN A 15 -2.19 9.51 19.03
N ASN A 16 -1.50 10.56 19.47
CA ASN A 16 -0.42 11.09 18.64
C ASN A 16 0.75 10.12 18.76
N PHE A 17 0.74 9.05 17.94
CA PHE A 17 1.95 8.28 17.67
C PHE A 17 2.98 9.24 17.09
N SER A 18 3.89 9.71 17.94
CA SER A 18 4.96 10.61 17.51
C SER A 18 5.72 9.98 16.33
N ALA A 19 6.26 10.81 15.44
CA ALA A 19 7.05 10.35 14.31
C ALA A 19 8.15 9.35 14.75
N LYS A 20 8.74 9.58 15.93
CA LYS A 20 9.72 8.69 16.57
C LYS A 20 9.18 7.28 16.84
N ARG A 21 7.94 7.16 17.35
CA ARG A 21 7.31 5.85 17.61
C ARG A 21 6.91 5.14 16.31
N GLN A 22 6.40 5.88 15.32
CA GLN A 22 6.10 5.31 14.01
C GLN A 22 7.36 4.74 13.34
N LYS A 23 8.48 5.47 13.40
CA LYS A 23 9.78 5.01 12.90
C LYS A 23 10.27 3.75 13.62
N ALA A 24 10.29 3.76 14.96
CA ALA A 24 10.75 2.60 15.72
C ALA A 24 9.95 1.33 15.40
N MET A 25 8.64 1.48 15.18
CA MET A 25 7.75 0.38 14.85
C MET A 25 7.92 -0.09 13.41
N SER A 26 8.16 0.84 12.47
CA SER A 26 8.60 0.49 11.11
C SER A 26 9.89 -0.33 11.13
N ASP A 27 10.90 0.08 11.90
CA ASP A 27 12.18 -0.65 12.03
C ASP A 27 11.95 -2.08 12.56
N VAL A 28 11.01 -2.28 13.49
CA VAL A 28 10.59 -3.60 13.98
C VAL A 28 9.92 -4.43 12.89
N PHE A 29 8.97 -3.86 12.13
CA PHE A 29 8.27 -4.55 11.05
C PHE A 29 9.23 -4.98 9.93
N ILE A 30 10.13 -4.09 9.50
CA ILE A 30 11.16 -4.37 8.48
C ILE A 30 12.04 -5.54 8.93
N LYS A 31 12.43 -5.57 10.20
CA LYS A 31 13.25 -6.66 10.76
C LYS A 31 12.46 -7.97 10.88
N ALA A 32 11.21 -7.91 11.33
CA ALA A 32 10.39 -9.09 11.62
C ALA A 32 10.01 -9.92 10.37
N TYR A 33 9.79 -9.29 9.23
CA TYR A 33 9.52 -9.99 7.95
C TYR A 33 10.80 -10.38 7.19
N GLY A 34 11.99 -10.10 7.74
CA GLY A 34 13.24 -10.33 7.02
C GLY A 34 13.32 -9.53 5.71
N LEU A 35 12.64 -8.38 5.66
CA LEU A 35 12.43 -7.58 4.45
C LEU A 35 13.76 -7.14 3.84
N LYS A 36 14.76 -6.85 4.69
CA LYS A 36 16.14 -6.58 4.24
C LYS A 36 16.73 -7.65 3.32
N ASN A 37 16.35 -8.92 3.47
CA ASN A 37 16.94 -10.02 2.69
C ASN A 37 16.18 -10.30 1.39
N ARG A 38 14.95 -9.77 1.24
CA ARG A 38 14.11 -9.95 0.04
C ARG A 38 13.90 -8.65 -0.75
N SER A 39 14.36 -7.53 -0.23
CA SER A 39 14.27 -6.24 -0.91
C SER A 39 15.20 -6.20 -2.11
N ILE A 40 14.70 -5.75 -3.25
CA ILE A 40 15.55 -5.40 -4.38
C ILE A 40 16.40 -4.18 -3.99
N SER A 41 17.72 -4.37 -3.92
CA SER A 41 18.68 -3.34 -3.54
C SER A 41 19.18 -2.48 -4.70
N ASP A 42 18.85 -2.85 -5.94
CA ASP A 42 19.20 -2.14 -7.18
C ASP A 42 18.81 -0.65 -7.10
N GLU A 43 19.82 0.21 -7.25
CA GLU A 43 19.67 1.65 -7.10
C GLU A 43 18.90 2.30 -8.28
N SER A 44 18.99 1.71 -9.47
CA SER A 44 18.22 2.14 -10.64
C SER A 44 16.74 1.83 -10.44
N VAL A 45 16.40 0.64 -9.93
CA VAL A 45 15.01 0.28 -9.57
C VAL A 45 14.45 1.26 -8.55
N LYS A 46 15.19 1.57 -7.48
CA LYS A 46 14.77 2.55 -6.46
C LYS A 46 14.53 3.93 -7.05
N LYS A 47 15.43 4.43 -7.91
CA LYS A 47 15.29 5.73 -8.58
C LYS A 47 14.06 5.81 -9.48
N ILE A 48 13.75 4.73 -10.20
CA ILE A 48 12.57 4.66 -11.06
C ILE A 48 11.29 4.76 -10.22
N VAL A 49 11.19 3.98 -9.14
CA VAL A 49 10.03 4.04 -8.24
C VAL A 49 9.95 5.37 -7.51
N ASP A 50 11.09 5.92 -7.09
CA ASP A 50 11.16 7.23 -6.45
C ASP A 50 10.69 8.35 -7.39
N THR A 51 10.91 8.22 -8.71
CA THR A 51 10.37 9.14 -9.71
C THR A 51 8.84 9.17 -9.68
N ILE A 52 8.19 7.99 -9.62
CA ILE A 52 6.73 7.88 -9.49
C ILE A 52 6.27 8.52 -8.18
N LYS A 53 6.88 8.12 -7.06
CA LYS A 53 6.58 8.64 -5.72
C LYS A 53 6.67 10.16 -5.65
N ARG A 54 7.80 10.72 -6.09
CA ARG A 54 8.08 12.17 -6.05
C ARG A 54 7.08 12.93 -6.89
N ARG A 55 6.76 12.45 -8.10
CA ARG A 55 5.77 13.10 -8.96
C ARG A 55 4.40 13.15 -8.29
N ILE A 56 3.94 12.05 -7.69
CA ILE A 56 2.68 12.02 -6.94
C ILE A 56 2.76 12.96 -5.73
N CYS A 57 3.77 12.83 -4.88
CA CYS A 57 3.83 13.54 -3.60
C CYS A 57 4.00 15.06 -3.78
N ILE A 58 4.94 15.48 -4.63
CA ILE A 58 5.26 16.91 -4.84
C ILE A 58 4.04 17.65 -5.39
N SER A 59 3.37 17.09 -6.41
CA SER A 59 2.18 17.70 -7.01
C SER A 59 1.02 17.82 -6.02
N ASN A 60 0.95 16.93 -5.03
CA ASN A 60 -0.13 16.90 -4.05
C ASN A 60 0.25 17.51 -2.69
N LYS A 61 1.43 18.16 -2.58
CA LYS A 61 1.95 18.76 -1.33
C LYS A 61 2.08 17.74 -0.18
N ILE A 62 2.32 16.48 -0.52
CA ILE A 62 2.65 15.42 0.44
C ILE A 62 4.16 15.44 0.66
N ASP A 63 4.59 15.42 1.92
CA ASP A 63 6.01 15.39 2.24
C ASP A 63 6.65 14.09 1.73
N THR A 64 7.52 14.19 0.73
CA THR A 64 8.21 13.03 0.14
C THR A 64 9.06 12.25 1.15
N ALA A 65 9.45 12.86 2.28
CA ALA A 65 10.25 12.23 3.32
C ALA A 65 9.42 11.31 4.22
N THR A 66 8.08 11.41 4.20
CA THR A 66 7.20 10.54 4.99
C THR A 66 6.74 9.30 4.24
N ILE A 67 7.00 9.21 2.92
CA ILE A 67 6.62 8.08 2.08
C ILE A 67 7.88 7.33 1.62
N HIS A 68 7.92 6.04 1.92
CA HIS A 68 9.01 5.14 1.57
C HIS A 68 8.46 3.97 0.77
N ILE A 69 8.98 3.71 -0.43
CA ILE A 69 8.54 2.58 -1.25
C ILE A 69 9.66 1.56 -1.33
N TYR A 70 9.31 0.30 -1.11
CA TYR A 70 10.24 -0.81 -1.15
C TYR A 70 9.68 -1.91 -2.06
N ILE A 71 10.53 -2.44 -2.93
CA ILE A 71 10.19 -3.57 -3.79
C ILE A 71 10.74 -4.86 -3.19
N TYR A 72 9.91 -5.90 -3.11
CA TYR A 72 10.29 -7.20 -2.58
C TYR A 72 10.04 -8.33 -3.56
N GLN A 73 11.00 -9.26 -3.59
CA GLN A 73 10.81 -10.53 -4.26
C GLN A 73 9.75 -11.35 -3.52
N ASN A 74 8.55 -11.39 -4.09
CA ASN A 74 7.42 -12.15 -3.60
C ASN A 74 6.53 -12.55 -4.79
N PRO A 75 6.19 -13.85 -4.94
CA PRO A 75 5.28 -14.34 -5.99
C PRO A 75 3.82 -13.87 -5.80
N GLU A 76 3.44 -13.40 -4.62
CA GLU A 76 2.10 -12.89 -4.34
C GLU A 76 1.87 -11.55 -5.03
N ILE A 77 0.76 -11.40 -5.74
CA ILE A 77 0.37 -10.13 -6.35
C ILE A 77 -0.18 -9.26 -5.23
N ASN A 78 0.69 -8.45 -4.61
CA ASN A 78 0.27 -7.59 -3.51
C ASN A 78 1.11 -6.30 -3.41
N ALA A 79 0.50 -5.28 -2.82
CA ALA A 79 1.15 -4.10 -2.28
C ALA A 79 0.38 -3.66 -1.03
N TYR A 80 1.08 -3.14 -0.02
CA TYR A 80 0.44 -2.75 1.23
C TYR A 80 1.24 -1.70 1.97
N SER A 81 0.54 -0.89 2.74
CA SER A 81 1.13 0.15 3.58
C SER A 81 1.28 -0.29 5.03
N LEU A 82 2.47 -0.06 5.57
CA LEU A 82 2.81 -0.25 6.98
C LEU A 82 2.96 1.11 7.70
N PRO A 83 2.87 1.12 9.04
CA PRO A 83 3.07 2.34 9.83
C PRO A 83 4.38 3.06 9.50
N GLY A 84 4.39 4.38 9.66
CA GLY A 84 5.53 5.23 9.28
C GLY A 84 5.68 5.45 7.78
N GLY A 85 4.60 5.27 7.02
CA GLY A 85 4.53 5.60 5.58
C GLY A 85 5.32 4.67 4.67
N ASN A 86 5.49 3.42 5.09
CA ASN A 86 6.24 2.43 4.32
C ASN A 86 5.27 1.67 3.41
N ILE A 87 5.47 1.75 2.10
CA ILE A 87 4.71 1.05 1.08
C ILE A 87 5.56 -0.11 0.56
N MET A 88 4.97 -1.29 0.63
CA MET A 88 5.57 -2.55 0.25
C MET A 88 4.99 -2.95 -1.09
N VAL A 89 5.81 -3.19 -2.11
CA VAL A 89 5.36 -3.58 -3.45
C VAL A 89 6.01 -4.91 -3.82
N ASN A 90 5.20 -5.93 -4.08
CA ASN A 90 5.72 -7.22 -4.50
C ASN A 90 6.10 -7.20 -5.98
N THR A 91 7.16 -7.92 -6.34
CA THR A 91 7.60 -8.11 -7.73
C THR A 91 6.51 -8.68 -8.62
N ALA A 92 5.70 -9.61 -8.12
CA ALA A 92 4.60 -10.19 -8.90
C ALA A 92 3.51 -9.15 -9.24
N LEU A 93 3.26 -8.15 -8.39
CA LEU A 93 2.35 -7.05 -8.73
C LEU A 93 2.88 -6.23 -9.91
N ILE A 94 4.17 -5.90 -9.90
CA ILE A 94 4.81 -5.14 -10.99
C ILE A 94 4.76 -5.94 -12.30
N ALA A 95 4.91 -7.28 -12.23
CA ALA A 95 4.76 -8.16 -13.38
C ALA A 95 3.34 -8.15 -13.98
N GLN A 96 2.32 -7.84 -13.17
CA GLN A 96 0.94 -7.68 -13.64
C GLN A 96 0.63 -6.30 -14.21
N CYS A 97 1.41 -5.27 -13.90
CA CYS A 97 1.25 -3.95 -14.51
C CYS A 97 1.73 -3.96 -15.97
N SER A 98 0.87 -3.63 -16.92
CA SER A 98 1.22 -3.54 -18.35
C SER A 98 1.92 -2.22 -18.72
N ASN A 99 1.74 -1.19 -17.89
CA ASN A 99 2.32 0.14 -18.07
C ASN A 99 2.67 0.74 -16.69
N PRO A 100 3.54 1.77 -16.62
CA PRO A 100 3.92 2.38 -15.35
C PRO A 100 2.77 3.11 -14.65
N GLU A 101 1.75 3.57 -15.38
CA GLU A 101 0.58 4.23 -14.82
C GLU A 101 -0.28 3.27 -13.97
N MET A 102 -0.35 1.98 -14.30
CA MET A 102 -0.98 0.96 -13.45
C MET A 102 -0.28 0.87 -12.08
N LEU A 103 1.05 0.80 -12.08
CA LEU A 103 1.85 0.77 -10.86
C LEU A 103 1.69 2.07 -10.05
N ALA A 104 1.68 3.21 -10.74
CA ALA A 104 1.42 4.50 -10.10
C ALA A 104 0.03 4.56 -9.48
N GLY A 105 -0.98 3.96 -10.11
CA GLY A 105 -2.33 3.83 -9.55
C GLY A 105 -2.35 3.08 -8.23
N VAL A 106 -1.67 1.94 -8.17
CA VAL A 106 -1.51 1.16 -6.92
C VAL A 106 -0.76 1.97 -5.86
N ILE A 107 0.35 2.62 -6.21
CA ILE A 107 1.11 3.46 -5.28
C ILE A 107 0.26 4.63 -4.76
N ALA A 108 -0.50 5.30 -5.63
CA ALA A 108 -1.38 6.40 -5.25
C ALA A 108 -2.50 5.94 -4.30
N HIS A 109 -3.03 4.73 -4.49
CA HIS A 109 -3.99 4.10 -3.60
C HIS A 109 -3.40 3.86 -2.20
N GLU A 110 -2.21 3.28 -2.12
CA GLU A 110 -1.49 3.07 -0.86
C GLU A 110 -1.18 4.39 -0.13
N ILE A 111 -0.77 5.43 -0.86
CA ILE A 111 -0.62 6.79 -0.32
C ILE A 111 -1.97 7.30 0.22
N GLY A 112 -3.08 7.04 -0.49
CA GLY A 112 -4.43 7.37 -0.03
C GLY A 112 -4.76 6.77 1.33
N HIS A 113 -4.44 5.49 1.55
CA HIS A 113 -4.60 4.83 2.85
C HIS A 113 -3.75 5.46 3.96
N ILE A 114 -2.51 5.85 3.66
CA ILE A 114 -1.62 6.52 4.61
C ILE A 114 -2.18 7.89 5.00
N GLU A 115 -2.54 8.72 4.01
CA GLU A 115 -3.03 10.09 4.21
C GLU A 115 -4.43 10.14 4.83
N SER A 116 -5.25 9.09 4.69
CA SER A 116 -6.54 8.95 5.41
C SER A 116 -6.39 8.32 6.81
N GLY A 117 -5.17 7.96 7.21
CA GLY A 117 -4.90 7.38 8.51
C GLY A 117 -5.48 5.97 8.71
N HIS A 118 -5.83 5.25 7.63
CA HIS A 118 -6.39 3.91 7.71
C HIS A 118 -5.40 2.93 8.36
N ILE A 119 -4.11 3.07 8.03
CA ILE A 119 -3.06 2.23 8.58
C ILE A 119 -2.94 2.42 10.10
N LYS A 120 -3.05 3.67 10.56
CA LYS A 120 -3.05 4.00 11.99
C LYS A 120 -4.27 3.39 12.68
N LYS A 121 -5.49 3.62 12.15
CA LYS A 121 -6.73 3.06 12.70
C LYS A 121 -6.68 1.53 12.80
N ARG A 122 -6.21 0.87 11.75
CA ARG A 122 -6.04 -0.59 11.70
C ARG A 122 -5.04 -1.07 12.75
N MET A 123 -3.86 -0.46 12.81
CA MET A 123 -2.85 -0.81 13.79
C MET A 123 -3.35 -0.69 15.22
N VAL A 124 -4.09 0.38 15.53
CA VAL A 124 -4.70 0.56 16.87
C VAL A 124 -5.68 -0.55 17.20
N LYS A 125 -6.53 -0.92 16.24
CA LYS A 125 -7.46 -2.04 16.37
C LYS A 125 -6.72 -3.34 16.65
N GLU A 126 -5.67 -3.65 15.89
CA GLU A 126 -4.92 -4.90 16.03
C GLU A 126 -4.11 -4.97 17.33
N ILE A 127 -3.53 -3.85 17.77
CA ILE A 127 -2.88 -3.77 19.08
C ILE A 127 -3.93 -3.96 20.19
N ALA A 128 -5.10 -3.32 20.09
CA ALA A 128 -6.16 -3.47 21.08
C ALA A 128 -6.66 -4.93 21.18
N LEU A 129 -6.85 -5.59 20.04
CA LEU A 129 -7.21 -7.02 19.98
C LEU A 129 -6.10 -7.89 20.60
N SER A 130 -4.85 -7.59 20.29
CA SER A 130 -3.71 -8.34 20.82
C SER A 130 -3.52 -8.15 22.33
N VAL A 131 -3.76 -6.95 22.85
CA VAL A 131 -3.73 -6.67 24.28
C VAL A 131 -4.92 -7.32 25.00
N ALA A 132 -6.09 -7.42 24.35
CA ALA A 132 -7.20 -8.21 24.89
C ALA A 132 -6.85 -9.70 25.02
N MET A 133 -5.90 -10.20 24.22
CA MET A 133 -5.39 -11.58 24.29
C MET A 133 -4.24 -11.78 25.30
N LEU A 134 -3.76 -10.73 25.98
CA LEU A 134 -2.57 -10.79 26.86
C LEU A 134 -2.75 -11.51 28.20
N PHE A 135 -3.81 -12.30 28.40
CA PHE A 135 -3.88 -13.24 29.53
C PHE A 135 -3.01 -14.51 29.35
N GLY A 136 -2.06 -14.56 28.40
CA GLY A 136 -1.33 -15.81 28.06
C GLY A 136 0.14 -15.76 27.59
N GLY A 137 0.80 -14.61 27.51
CA GLY A 137 2.27 -14.54 27.30
C GLY A 137 2.82 -14.58 25.85
N ASP A 138 4.07 -14.12 25.71
CA ASP A 138 4.93 -13.87 24.52
C ASP A 138 4.66 -12.61 23.66
N ASN A 139 5.41 -11.53 23.98
CA ASN A 139 5.36 -10.24 23.30
C ASN A 139 5.87 -10.28 21.85
N LEU A 140 6.76 -11.21 21.48
CA LEU A 140 7.28 -11.30 20.10
C LEU A 140 6.27 -11.98 19.16
N GLY A 141 5.54 -12.98 19.65
CA GLY A 141 4.44 -13.62 18.92
C GLY A 141 3.35 -12.61 18.55
N ILE A 142 2.98 -11.74 19.49
CA ILE A 142 1.97 -10.69 19.29
C ILE A 142 2.37 -9.71 18.17
N ILE A 143 3.62 -9.26 18.15
CA ILE A 143 4.11 -8.35 17.11
C ILE A 143 4.00 -8.98 15.72
N LYS A 144 4.34 -10.27 15.60
CA LYS A 144 4.20 -11.01 14.33
C LYS A 144 2.74 -11.15 13.90
N THR A 145 1.83 -11.38 14.83
CA THR A 145 0.38 -11.47 14.54
C THR A 145 -0.17 -10.14 14.05
N VAL A 146 0.11 -9.04 14.76
CA VAL A 146 -0.30 -7.69 14.35
C VAL A 146 0.26 -7.37 12.96
N LEU A 147 1.53 -7.69 12.72
CA LEU A 147 2.17 -7.44 11.44
C LEU A 147 1.51 -8.22 10.29
N LYS A 148 1.23 -9.51 10.51
CA LYS A 148 0.51 -10.34 9.54
C LYS A 148 -0.81 -9.70 9.15
N GLU A 149 -1.59 -9.31 10.14
CA GLU A 149 -2.89 -8.70 9.91
C GLU A 149 -2.79 -7.33 9.20
N LEU A 150 -1.75 -6.55 9.48
CA LEU A 150 -1.48 -5.29 8.76
C LEU A 150 -1.16 -5.51 7.28
N SER A 151 -0.42 -6.58 6.93
CA SER A 151 -0.03 -6.86 5.54
C SER A 151 -1.08 -7.60 4.72
N SER A 152 -1.88 -8.46 5.34
CA SER A 152 -2.76 -9.40 4.63
C SER A 152 -4.23 -9.24 4.93
N GLY A 153 -4.59 -8.38 5.88
CA GLY A 153 -6.00 -8.23 6.20
C GLY A 153 -6.69 -7.20 5.32
N LYS A 154 -8.02 -7.14 5.45
CA LYS A 154 -8.89 -6.39 4.54
C LYS A 154 -9.23 -5.01 5.07
N PHE A 155 -9.27 -3.99 4.22
CA PHE A 155 -9.94 -2.73 4.55
C PHE A 155 -11.44 -2.82 4.28
N ASP A 156 -12.22 -1.97 4.96
CA ASP A 156 -13.65 -1.89 4.69
C ASP A 156 -13.95 -1.13 3.38
N ARG A 157 -15.17 -1.28 2.86
CA ARG A 157 -15.57 -0.68 1.58
C ARG A 157 -15.46 0.84 1.56
N THR A 158 -15.69 1.49 2.70
CA THR A 158 -15.62 2.95 2.81
C THR A 158 -14.17 3.40 2.72
N GLN A 159 -13.27 2.70 3.40
CA GLN A 159 -11.83 2.94 3.36
C GLN A 159 -11.23 2.75 1.96
N GLU A 160 -11.65 1.69 1.26
CA GLU A 160 -11.25 1.45 -0.14
C GLU A 160 -11.74 2.58 -1.07
N THR A 161 -13.01 2.97 -0.93
CA THR A 161 -13.62 4.06 -1.73
C THR A 161 -12.92 5.40 -1.49
N GLU A 162 -12.59 5.71 -0.24
CA GLU A 162 -11.87 6.93 0.11
C GLU A 162 -10.46 6.93 -0.48
N ALA A 163 -9.73 5.81 -0.37
CA ALA A 163 -8.39 5.67 -0.93
C ALA A 163 -8.38 5.75 -2.46
N ASP A 164 -9.37 5.16 -3.15
CA ASP A 164 -9.52 5.29 -4.60
C ASP A 164 -9.81 6.72 -5.03
N THR A 165 -10.72 7.40 -4.32
CA THR A 165 -11.07 8.78 -4.62
C THR A 165 -9.84 9.68 -4.50
N LYS A 166 -9.06 9.50 -3.42
CA LYS A 166 -7.78 10.19 -3.23
C LYS A 166 -6.76 9.81 -4.31
N ALA A 167 -6.62 8.54 -4.64
CA ALA A 167 -5.69 8.08 -5.67
C ALA A 167 -5.96 8.74 -7.02
N VAL A 168 -7.23 8.77 -7.46
CA VAL A 168 -7.61 9.45 -8.70
C VAL A 168 -7.28 10.95 -8.65
N GLN A 169 -7.62 11.62 -7.54
CA GLN A 169 -7.27 13.02 -7.35
C GLN A 169 -5.74 13.24 -7.42
N TYR A 170 -4.97 12.38 -6.76
CA TYR A 170 -3.51 12.47 -6.71
C TYR A 170 -2.87 12.29 -8.08
N LEU A 171 -3.32 11.28 -8.84
CA LEU A 171 -2.85 11.00 -10.20
C LEU A 171 -3.19 12.16 -11.14
N MET A 172 -4.43 12.63 -11.12
CA MET A 172 -4.87 13.74 -11.97
C MET A 172 -4.09 15.03 -11.68
N THR A 173 -3.85 15.34 -10.41
CA THR A 173 -3.05 16.50 -9.97
C THR A 173 -1.58 16.36 -10.39
N ALA A 174 -1.04 15.14 -10.36
CA ALA A 174 0.32 14.83 -10.80
C ALA A 174 0.47 14.72 -12.33
N GLY A 175 -0.62 14.94 -13.09
CA GLY A 175 -0.65 14.78 -14.54
C GLY A 175 -0.35 13.34 -14.98
N ILE A 176 -0.77 12.36 -14.19
CA ILE A 176 -0.67 10.92 -14.47
C ILE A 176 -2.07 10.42 -14.82
N ASN A 177 -2.19 9.59 -15.85
CA ASN A 177 -3.48 9.05 -16.25
C ASN A 177 -4.03 8.09 -15.17
N PRO A 178 -5.21 8.34 -14.58
CA PRO A 178 -5.82 7.43 -13.62
C PRO A 178 -6.53 6.22 -14.25
N LEU A 179 -6.86 6.25 -15.55
CA LEU A 179 -7.60 5.16 -16.21
C LEU A 179 -6.89 3.80 -16.14
N PRO A 180 -5.55 3.71 -16.32
CA PRO A 180 -4.81 2.46 -16.14
C PRO A 180 -5.00 1.82 -14.76
N MET A 181 -5.28 2.60 -13.70
CA MET A 181 -5.63 2.04 -12.39
C MET A 181 -6.93 1.23 -12.44
N ALA A 182 -7.96 1.71 -13.14
CA ALA A 182 -9.18 0.95 -13.37
C ALA A 182 -8.93 -0.30 -14.22
N ASP A 183 -8.08 -0.19 -15.24
CA ASP A 183 -7.73 -1.32 -16.11
C ASP A 183 -6.95 -2.40 -15.35
N PHE A 184 -6.16 -2.02 -14.33
CA PHE A 184 -5.52 -2.97 -13.42
C PHE A 184 -6.56 -3.75 -12.61
N PHE A 185 -7.58 -3.09 -12.06
CA PHE A 185 -8.67 -3.76 -11.34
C PHE A 185 -9.48 -4.70 -12.24
N ASP A 186 -9.80 -4.27 -13.45
CA ASP A 186 -10.46 -5.14 -14.43
C ASP A 186 -9.59 -6.34 -14.78
N LYS A 187 -8.28 -6.14 -14.97
CA LYS A 187 -7.35 -7.25 -15.24
C LYS A 187 -7.38 -8.27 -14.12
N LEU A 188 -7.30 -7.83 -12.86
CA LEU A 188 -7.41 -8.72 -11.71
C LEU A 188 -8.77 -9.42 -11.65
N GLN A 189 -9.85 -8.74 -12.04
CA GLN A 189 -11.19 -9.33 -12.14
C GLN A 189 -11.27 -10.46 -13.18
N HIS A 190 -10.76 -10.24 -14.38
CA HIS A 190 -10.86 -11.21 -15.47
C HIS A 190 -9.89 -12.38 -15.32
N SER A 191 -8.86 -12.23 -14.50
CA SER A 191 -7.98 -13.33 -14.12
C SER A 191 -8.52 -14.18 -12.95
N HIS A 192 -9.77 -13.97 -12.53
CA HIS A 192 -10.44 -14.85 -11.57
C HIS A 192 -10.72 -16.22 -12.22
N GLY A 193 -9.88 -17.20 -11.90
CA GLY A 193 -10.08 -18.59 -12.31
C GLY A 193 -8.82 -19.46 -12.24
N ASP A 194 -7.63 -18.87 -12.44
CA ASP A 194 -6.48 -19.68 -12.85
C ASP A 194 -5.33 -19.77 -11.84
N THR A 195 -5.22 -18.89 -10.82
CA THR A 195 -4.05 -18.88 -9.92
C THR A 195 -4.34 -18.33 -8.50
N PRO A 196 -3.93 -19.03 -7.42
CA PRO A 196 -4.08 -18.58 -6.01
C PRO A 196 -3.53 -17.17 -5.70
N GLU A 197 -2.52 -16.71 -6.43
CA GLU A 197 -1.79 -15.46 -6.19
C GLU A 197 -2.61 -14.21 -6.51
N ILE A 198 -3.59 -14.30 -7.42
CA ILE A 198 -4.49 -13.19 -7.79
C ILE A 198 -5.58 -12.99 -6.73
N LEU A 199 -6.01 -14.10 -6.09
CA LEU A 199 -6.99 -14.08 -5.00
C LEU A 199 -6.49 -13.30 -3.78
N GLU A 200 -5.18 -13.12 -3.63
CA GLU A 200 -4.62 -12.46 -2.46
C GLU A 200 -4.82 -10.94 -2.48
N TRP A 201 -4.51 -10.24 -3.57
CA TRP A 201 -4.86 -8.82 -3.72
C TRP A 201 -6.35 -8.59 -3.53
N LEU A 202 -7.18 -9.42 -4.15
CA LEU A 202 -8.63 -9.33 -4.04
C LEU A 202 -9.14 -9.63 -2.64
N SER A 203 -8.37 -10.42 -1.89
CA SER A 203 -8.64 -10.69 -0.49
C SER A 203 -8.36 -9.47 0.35
N THR A 204 -7.23 -8.77 0.20
CA THR A 204 -6.93 -7.55 0.95
C THR A 204 -7.76 -6.35 0.50
N HIS A 205 -8.10 -6.29 -0.79
CA HIS A 205 -8.75 -5.16 -1.46
C HIS A 205 -9.98 -5.60 -2.29
N PRO A 206 -11.13 -5.86 -1.64
CA PRO A 206 -12.32 -6.42 -2.30
C PRO A 206 -13.05 -5.42 -3.22
N ASN A 207 -13.98 -5.94 -4.05
CA ASN A 207 -14.91 -5.20 -4.93
C ASN A 207 -14.24 -4.50 -6.13
N SER A 208 -13.35 -5.18 -6.84
CA SER A 208 -12.60 -4.59 -7.97
C SER A 208 -13.47 -4.01 -9.08
N LYS A 209 -14.65 -4.59 -9.35
CA LYS A 209 -15.58 -4.10 -10.38
C LYS A 209 -16.15 -2.72 -10.05
N GLU A 210 -16.72 -2.56 -8.86
CA GLU A 210 -17.31 -1.31 -8.40
C GLU A 210 -16.24 -0.21 -8.30
N ARG A 211 -15.03 -0.57 -7.88
CA ARG A 211 -13.88 0.33 -7.82
C ARG A 211 -13.42 0.79 -9.20
N ALA A 212 -13.31 -0.13 -10.18
CA ALA A 212 -12.99 0.23 -11.55
C ALA A 212 -14.01 1.20 -12.17
N ILE A 213 -15.31 0.99 -11.89
CA ILE A 213 -16.39 1.90 -12.30
C ILE A 213 -16.22 3.28 -11.65
N LEU A 214 -15.95 3.32 -10.34
CA LEU A 214 -15.72 4.57 -9.62
C LEU A 214 -14.53 5.34 -10.19
N ILE A 215 -13.38 4.67 -10.37
CA ILE A 215 -12.17 5.28 -10.90
C ILE A 215 -12.45 5.89 -12.28
N ARG A 216 -13.09 5.13 -13.18
CA ARG A 216 -13.46 5.63 -14.51
C ARG A 216 -14.39 6.83 -14.46
N LYS A 217 -15.34 6.84 -13.52
CA LYS A 217 -16.28 7.95 -13.31
C LYS A 217 -15.58 9.22 -12.83
N LEU A 218 -14.59 9.09 -11.94
CA LEU A 218 -13.83 10.22 -11.39
C LEU A 218 -12.73 10.71 -12.35
N SER A 219 -12.27 9.86 -13.25
CA SER A 219 -11.15 10.14 -14.15
C SER A 219 -11.48 11.13 -15.28
N SER A 220 -10.61 12.11 -15.50
CA SER A 220 -10.68 12.96 -16.69
C SER A 220 -10.06 12.27 -17.91
N ARG A 221 -10.81 12.22 -19.01
CA ARG A 221 -10.35 11.73 -20.32
C ARG A 221 -9.67 12.86 -21.10
N ARG A 222 -8.40 13.10 -20.81
CA ARG A 222 -7.53 14.04 -21.51
C ARG A 222 -6.19 13.39 -21.85
N PRO A 223 -5.39 13.96 -22.76
CA PRO A 223 -4.02 13.51 -22.96
C PRO A 223 -3.20 13.68 -21.68
N TYR A 224 -2.40 12.67 -21.34
CA TYR A 224 -1.42 12.70 -20.26
C TYR A 224 -0.03 12.44 -20.86
N PRO A 225 1.02 13.16 -20.43
CA PRO A 225 2.37 12.81 -20.82
C PRO A 225 2.77 11.46 -20.19
N ALA A 226 3.66 10.72 -20.86
CA ALA A 226 4.18 9.46 -20.34
C ALA A 226 4.74 9.63 -18.92
N LEU A 227 4.47 8.65 -18.05
CA LEU A 227 4.98 8.70 -16.67
C LEU A 227 6.48 8.43 -16.61
N LEU A 228 6.93 7.38 -17.32
CA LEU A 228 8.32 6.97 -17.42
C LEU A 228 8.73 6.85 -18.89
N SER A 229 10.04 6.85 -19.16
CA SER A 229 10.55 6.44 -20.46
C SER A 229 10.38 4.92 -20.65
N ASP A 230 10.29 4.48 -21.90
CA ASP A 230 10.21 3.06 -22.24
C ASP A 230 11.38 2.26 -21.69
N SER A 231 12.59 2.82 -21.70
CA SER A 231 13.79 2.16 -21.16
C SER A 231 13.73 2.01 -19.64
N SER A 232 13.27 3.04 -18.92
CA SER A 232 13.06 2.96 -17.46
C SER A 232 12.00 1.92 -17.11
N TRP A 233 10.88 1.91 -17.83
CA TRP A 233 9.81 0.93 -17.60
C TRP A 233 10.28 -0.50 -17.90
N HIS A 234 10.97 -0.70 -19.02
CA HIS A 234 11.53 -1.99 -19.40
C HIS A 234 12.56 -2.50 -18.37
N TYR A 235 13.45 -1.61 -17.89
CA TYR A 235 14.43 -1.96 -16.87
C TYR A 235 13.76 -2.41 -15.57
N LEU A 236 12.79 -1.64 -15.06
CA LEU A 236 12.05 -1.98 -13.84
C LEU A 236 11.38 -3.35 -13.98
N ARG A 237 10.69 -3.60 -15.10
CA ARG A 237 10.05 -4.89 -15.40
C ARG A 237 11.07 -6.02 -15.39
N LYS A 238 12.19 -5.89 -16.10
CA LYS A 238 13.23 -6.93 -16.18
C LYS A 238 13.84 -7.25 -14.82
N ALA A 239 14.20 -6.22 -14.05
CA ALA A 239 14.81 -6.38 -12.73
C ALA A 239 13.87 -7.01 -11.69
N THR A 240 12.56 -6.88 -11.89
CA THR A 240 11.53 -7.41 -10.98
C THR A 240 11.01 -8.79 -11.39
N THR A 241 11.15 -9.20 -12.65
CA THR A 241 10.74 -10.53 -13.12
C THR A 241 11.86 -11.55 -13.12
N ASN A 242 13.13 -11.14 -13.10
CA ASN A 242 14.26 -12.05 -13.15
C ASN A 242 15.40 -11.58 -12.22
N PRO A 243 15.39 -11.96 -10.93
CA PRO A 243 16.29 -11.40 -9.91
C PRO A 243 17.76 -11.87 -10.00
N GLY A 244 18.14 -12.59 -11.06
CA GLY A 244 19.47 -13.18 -11.25
C GLY A 244 20.47 -12.34 -12.06
N PHE A 245 20.34 -11.01 -12.06
CA PHE A 245 21.36 -10.07 -12.56
C PHE A 245 21.90 -9.24 -11.40
#